data_AF-A0A1B6C021-F1
#
_entry.id   AF-A0A1B6C021-F1
#
_cell.length_a   1.000
_cell.length_b   1.000
_cell.length_c   1.000
_cell.angle_alpha   90.00
_cell.angle_beta   90.00
_cell.angle_gamma   90.00
#
_symmetry.space_group_name_H-M   'P 1'
#
loop_
_entity.id
_entity.type
_entity.pdbx_description
1 polymer ?
#
loop_
_entity_poly.entity_id
_entity_poly.type
_entity_poly.pdbx_seq_one_letter_code
_entity_poly.pdbx_strand_id
1 'polypeptide(L)'
;MQIVLLLQGLPEGKVRKKITDSFKKSIQFYVVYIIMGFKGPGTAVAVLEIKNEDRQKIKNSIQIDSKNVTVTVLPANLNDIYMFGISDETRKMFESPESVNHFVQLAIKEMKEVETENFFNNQNRLQDVKYDVQRTIDRPEYQVYSFGSRDQGLGLKNSDCDIFIDTGDMYNGNKLQSKEEQEILIKKLFNILKEHPVTFDELIFIPNARVPIIRFKHETTGLRCDISCRNGISIENTFLIRKYLDMDWRVKWVIIAVKLWAKQNDLIGFNKFTSYALLWMTLYVLMQADIVIPVAHLQQLYKGPKKKVAGKRNNVY
;
A
#
# COMPACT_ATOMS: atom_id res chain seq x y z
N MET A 1 -13.53 16.93 30.04
CA MET A 1 -14.25 15.68 29.72
C MET A 1 -13.99 15.33 28.27
N GLN A 2 -13.70 14.05 28.00
CA GLN A 2 -13.61 13.55 26.63
C GLN A 2 -15.00 13.29 26.06
N ILE A 3 -15.24 13.79 24.85
CA ILE A 3 -16.44 13.51 24.08
C ILE A 3 -16.02 12.90 22.75
N VAL A 4 -16.79 11.90 22.32
CA VAL A 4 -16.59 11.24 21.04
C VAL A 4 -17.70 11.67 20.09
N LEU A 5 -17.30 12.14 18.92
CA LEU A 5 -18.19 12.65 17.89
C LEU A 5 -18.04 11.83 16.62
N LEU A 6 -19.15 11.32 16.08
CA LEU A 6 -19.23 10.78 14.73
C LEU A 6 -19.56 11.92 13.76
N LEU A 7 -18.77 12.03 12.70
CA LEU A 7 -18.92 13.00 11.62
C LEU A 7 -19.31 12.25 10.35
N GLN A 8 -20.39 12.67 9.68
CA GLN A 8 -20.87 12.04 8.45
C GLN A 8 -21.13 13.06 7.34
N GLY A 9 -20.81 12.69 6.09
CA GLY A 9 -20.99 13.56 4.91
C GLY A 9 -19.78 14.44 4.60
N LEU A 10 -18.59 14.02 5.03
CA LEU A 10 -17.34 14.74 4.76
C LEU A 10 -17.04 14.76 3.25
N PRO A 11 -16.52 15.88 2.72
CA PRO A 11 -16.05 15.94 1.35
C PRO A 11 -14.83 15.03 1.15
N GLU A 12 -14.60 14.61 -0.09
CA GLU A 12 -13.41 13.83 -0.44
C GLU A 12 -12.13 14.65 -0.23
N GLY A 13 -11.08 14.00 0.31
CA GLY A 13 -9.76 14.61 0.51
C GLY A 13 -9.40 14.94 1.97
N LYS A 14 -8.34 15.74 2.15
CA LYS A 14 -7.76 16.05 3.47
C LYS A 14 -8.59 17.12 4.20
N VAL A 15 -9.48 16.68 5.09
CA VAL A 15 -10.36 17.57 5.86
C VAL A 15 -10.00 17.68 7.35
N ARG A 16 -9.02 16.92 7.88
CA ARG A 16 -8.69 16.92 9.32
C ARG A 16 -8.42 18.31 9.91
N LYS A 17 -7.64 19.13 9.20
CA LYS A 17 -7.36 20.52 9.63
C LYS A 17 -8.66 21.34 9.62
N LYS A 18 -9.48 21.19 8.58
CA LYS A 18 -10.77 21.88 8.45
C LYS A 18 -11.77 21.48 9.54
N ILE A 19 -11.84 20.19 9.87
CA ILE A 19 -12.61 19.67 11.01
C ILE A 19 -12.15 20.37 12.30
N THR A 20 -10.83 20.36 12.54
CA THR A 20 -10.23 21.00 13.73
C THR A 20 -10.56 22.49 13.79
N ASP A 21 -10.43 23.21 12.67
CA ASP A 21 -10.67 24.65 12.58
C ASP A 21 -12.17 24.98 12.75
N SER A 22 -13.08 24.16 12.17
CA SER A 22 -14.54 24.33 12.31
C SER A 22 -15.01 24.13 13.75
N PHE A 23 -14.45 23.15 14.47
CA PHE A 23 -14.71 23.03 15.90
C PHE A 23 -14.11 24.24 16.65
N LYS A 24 -12.87 24.68 16.34
CA LYS A 24 -12.17 25.78 17.06
C LYS A 24 -12.94 27.09 17.03
N LYS A 25 -13.68 27.33 15.95
CA LYS A 25 -14.56 28.49 15.80
C LYS A 25 -15.81 28.43 16.68
N SER A 26 -16.20 27.25 17.16
CA SER A 26 -17.49 27.02 17.82
C SER A 26 -17.37 26.76 19.32
N ILE A 27 -16.27 26.16 19.78
CA ILE A 27 -16.06 25.74 21.18
C ILE A 27 -14.58 25.86 21.54
N GLN A 28 -14.25 26.09 22.81
CA GLN A 28 -12.88 25.96 23.32
C GLN A 28 -12.60 24.50 23.68
N PHE A 29 -11.77 23.80 22.90
CA PHE A 29 -11.43 22.39 23.10
C PHE A 29 -10.02 22.07 22.63
N TYR A 30 -9.56 20.89 23.03
CA TYR A 30 -8.36 20.26 22.50
C TYR A 30 -8.77 19.01 21.72
N VAL A 31 -8.35 18.92 20.45
CA VAL A 31 -8.47 17.67 19.70
C VAL A 31 -7.47 16.68 20.27
N VAL A 32 -7.96 15.58 20.84
CA VAL A 32 -7.08 14.48 21.25
C VAL A 32 -6.63 13.73 20.00
N TYR A 33 -7.59 13.24 19.20
CA TYR A 33 -7.33 12.65 17.90
C TYR A 33 -8.56 12.70 16.99
N ILE A 34 -8.32 12.62 15.68
CA ILE A 34 -9.36 12.48 14.65
C ILE A 34 -8.98 11.28 13.79
N ILE A 35 -9.89 10.32 13.71
CA ILE A 35 -9.80 9.13 12.87
C ILE A 35 -10.67 9.38 11.63
N MET A 36 -10.03 9.50 10.47
CA MET A 36 -10.71 9.63 9.18
C MET A 36 -11.12 8.25 8.66
N GLY A 37 -12.23 8.16 7.92
CA GLY A 37 -12.69 6.91 7.31
C GLY A 37 -13.47 5.99 8.26
N PHE A 38 -13.94 6.52 9.39
CA PHE A 38 -14.60 5.73 10.44
C PHE A 38 -15.96 5.22 9.98
N LYS A 39 -16.14 3.91 9.77
CA LYS A 39 -17.29 3.29 9.05
C LYS A 39 -17.33 3.52 7.53
N GLY A 40 -16.22 3.93 6.92
CA GLY A 40 -16.10 4.04 5.46
C GLY A 40 -15.79 5.46 4.95
N PRO A 41 -15.86 5.68 3.62
CA PRO A 41 -15.57 6.97 3.01
C PRO A 41 -16.55 8.07 3.45
N GLY A 42 -16.04 9.29 3.62
CA GLY A 42 -16.88 10.45 3.96
C GLY A 42 -17.33 10.52 5.43
N THR A 43 -16.75 9.71 6.31
CA THR A 43 -17.05 9.71 7.74
C THR A 43 -15.76 9.83 8.57
N ALA A 44 -15.88 10.33 9.81
CA ALA A 44 -14.76 10.42 10.74
C ALA A 44 -15.23 10.34 12.19
N VAL A 45 -14.33 9.97 13.10
CA VAL A 45 -14.54 10.13 14.54
C VAL A 45 -13.55 11.13 15.11
N ALA A 46 -14.06 12.10 15.85
CA ALA A 46 -13.26 13.07 16.58
C ALA A 46 -13.42 12.84 18.08
N VAL A 47 -12.30 12.68 18.77
CA VAL A 47 -12.25 12.66 20.24
C VAL A 47 -11.73 14.01 20.69
N LEU A 48 -12.61 14.75 21.36
CA LEU A 48 -12.36 16.10 21.82
C LEU A 48 -12.32 16.12 23.34
N GLU A 49 -11.39 16.89 23.89
CA GLU A 49 -11.38 17.23 25.29
C GLU A 49 -11.96 18.64 25.47
N ILE A 50 -13.09 18.71 26.16
CA ILE A 50 -13.86 19.93 26.37
C ILE A 50 -14.16 20.17 27.85
N LYS A 51 -14.46 21.41 28.23
CA LYS A 51 -15.04 21.71 29.55
C LYS A 51 -16.49 21.23 29.61
N ASN A 52 -16.96 20.80 30.79
CA ASN A 52 -18.30 20.24 30.94
C ASN A 52 -19.42 21.21 30.51
N GLU A 53 -19.26 22.49 30.83
CA GLU A 53 -20.17 23.57 30.46
C GLU A 53 -20.30 23.78 28.94
N ASP A 54 -19.28 23.40 28.18
CA ASP A 54 -19.24 23.57 26.73
C ASP A 54 -19.92 22.43 25.96
N ARG A 55 -20.33 21.35 26.63
CA ARG A 55 -20.97 20.18 25.99
C ARG A 55 -22.22 20.57 25.21
N GLN A 56 -23.01 21.48 25.75
CA GLN A 56 -24.25 21.93 25.11
C GLN A 56 -24.02 22.80 23.87
N LYS A 57 -22.78 23.28 23.65
CA LYS A 57 -22.42 24.11 22.48
C LYS A 57 -22.09 23.26 21.25
N ILE A 58 -22.04 21.93 21.38
CA ILE A 58 -21.79 21.03 20.25
C ILE A 58 -22.99 21.07 19.32
N LYS A 59 -22.77 21.64 18.13
CA LYS A 59 -23.76 21.66 17.07
C LYS A 59 -23.92 20.26 16.48
N ASN A 60 -25.15 19.92 16.12
CA ASN A 60 -25.49 18.68 15.42
C ASN A 60 -25.00 18.68 13.96
N SER A 61 -24.44 19.80 13.47
CA SER A 61 -23.82 19.91 12.16
C SER A 61 -22.72 20.96 12.14
N ILE A 62 -21.76 20.78 11.24
CA ILE A 62 -20.69 21.74 10.94
C ILE A 62 -20.53 21.90 9.43
N GLN A 63 -20.07 23.08 9.00
CA GLN A 63 -19.77 23.36 7.61
C GLN A 63 -18.29 23.08 7.31
N ILE A 64 -18.04 22.29 6.26
CA ILE A 64 -16.70 21.98 5.74
C ILE A 64 -16.77 22.00 4.21
N ASP A 65 -16.01 22.91 3.58
CA ASP A 65 -15.99 23.09 2.11
C ASP A 65 -17.39 23.17 1.48
N SER A 66 -18.25 24.00 2.07
CA SER A 66 -19.65 24.18 1.63
C SER A 66 -20.54 22.94 1.75
N LYS A 67 -20.07 21.84 2.35
CA LYS A 67 -20.88 20.68 2.72
C LYS A 67 -21.30 20.75 4.18
N ASN A 68 -22.57 20.41 4.45
CA ASN A 68 -23.08 20.15 5.79
C ASN A 68 -22.63 18.76 6.23
N VAL A 69 -21.81 18.72 7.28
CA VAL A 69 -21.35 17.50 7.93
C VAL A 69 -22.18 17.29 9.18
N THR A 70 -22.83 16.13 9.28
CA THR A 70 -23.63 15.77 10.46
C THR A 70 -22.70 15.39 11.60
N VAL A 71 -23.01 15.87 12.81
CA VAL A 71 -22.25 15.58 14.04
C VAL A 71 -23.18 14.84 15.01
N THR A 72 -22.79 13.62 15.39
CA THR A 72 -23.51 12.80 16.36
C THR A 72 -22.63 12.53 17.56
N VAL A 73 -23.11 12.84 18.76
CA VAL A 73 -22.39 12.53 20.00
C VAL A 73 -22.53 11.05 20.30
N LEU A 74 -21.41 10.34 20.42
CA LEU A 74 -21.36 8.92 20.79
C LEU A 74 -21.18 8.75 22.30
N PRO A 75 -21.56 7.58 22.86
CA PRO A 75 -21.23 7.21 24.23
C PRO A 75 -19.71 7.24 24.46
N ALA A 76 -19.28 7.66 25.66
CA ALA A 76 -17.85 7.83 25.98
C ALA A 76 -17.08 6.52 26.23
N ASN A 77 -17.77 5.37 26.26
CA ASN A 77 -17.15 4.07 26.49
C ASN A 77 -16.33 3.64 25.27
N LEU A 78 -15.00 3.55 25.44
CA LEU A 78 -14.06 3.16 24.38
C LEU A 78 -14.39 1.80 23.76
N ASN A 79 -14.89 0.83 24.53
CA ASN A 79 -15.25 -0.48 24.00
C ASN A 79 -16.37 -0.41 22.96
N ASP A 80 -17.33 0.49 23.16
CA ASP A 80 -18.42 0.72 22.21
C ASP A 80 -17.88 1.42 20.94
N ILE A 81 -16.94 2.35 21.10
CA ILE A 81 -16.32 3.11 20.01
C ILE A 81 -15.53 2.20 19.06
N TYR A 82 -14.86 1.15 19.57
CA TYR A 82 -14.17 0.18 18.73
C TYR A 82 -15.15 -0.64 17.86
N MET A 83 -16.28 -1.05 18.42
CA MET A 83 -17.34 -1.74 17.66
C MET A 83 -17.96 -0.85 16.56
N PHE A 84 -17.95 0.46 16.78
CA PHE A 84 -18.40 1.45 15.80
C PHE A 84 -17.36 1.76 14.71
N GLY A 85 -16.06 1.55 14.92
CA GLY A 85 -15.01 1.97 13.98
C GLY A 85 -14.68 1.01 12.87
N ILE A 86 -15.25 -0.20 12.95
CA ILE A 86 -15.04 -1.29 12.01
C ILE A 86 -16.08 -1.18 10.89
N SER A 87 -15.63 -1.23 9.62
CA SER A 87 -16.56 -1.26 8.47
C SER A 87 -17.49 -2.47 8.52
N ASP A 88 -18.66 -2.38 7.89
CA ASP A 88 -19.62 -3.49 7.87
C ASP A 88 -19.03 -4.72 7.18
N GLU A 89 -18.18 -4.53 6.17
CA GLU A 89 -17.42 -5.61 5.51
C GLU A 89 -16.45 -6.29 6.47
N THR A 90 -15.77 -5.51 7.30
CA THR A 90 -14.86 -6.05 8.30
C THR A 90 -15.63 -6.78 9.40
N ARG A 91 -16.77 -6.25 9.84
CA ARG A 91 -17.62 -6.93 10.84
C ARG A 91 -18.03 -8.29 10.31
N LYS A 92 -18.56 -8.34 9.08
CA LYS A 92 -18.90 -9.59 8.38
C LYS A 92 -17.72 -10.55 8.33
N MET A 93 -16.54 -10.07 7.94
CA MET A 93 -15.35 -10.90 7.86
C MET A 93 -14.96 -11.53 9.20
N PHE A 94 -15.05 -10.80 10.32
CA PHE A 94 -14.65 -11.27 11.65
C PHE A 94 -15.81 -11.81 12.50
N GLU A 95 -17.00 -12.05 11.93
CA GLU A 95 -18.16 -12.63 12.64
C GLU A 95 -17.88 -14.06 13.14
N SER A 96 -17.13 -14.85 12.38
CA SER A 96 -16.73 -16.20 12.78
C SER A 96 -15.43 -16.65 12.09
N PRO A 97 -14.75 -17.70 12.58
CA PRO A 97 -13.60 -18.30 11.89
C PRO A 97 -13.92 -18.73 10.45
N GLU A 98 -15.12 -19.26 10.21
CA GLU A 98 -15.60 -19.67 8.88
C GLU A 98 -15.75 -18.47 7.94
N SER A 99 -16.21 -17.34 8.46
CA SER A 99 -16.32 -16.10 7.69
C SER A 99 -14.94 -15.59 7.29
N VAL A 100 -13.99 -15.50 8.23
CA VAL A 100 -12.60 -15.13 7.91
C VAL A 100 -12.05 -16.05 6.82
N ASN A 101 -12.30 -17.35 6.96
CA ASN A 101 -11.83 -18.33 6.00
C ASN A 101 -12.43 -18.12 4.61
N HIS A 102 -13.73 -17.82 4.53
CA HIS A 102 -14.40 -17.52 3.28
C HIS A 102 -13.78 -16.31 2.56
N PHE A 103 -13.61 -15.18 3.26
CA PHE A 103 -13.01 -13.97 2.67
C PHE A 103 -11.56 -14.19 2.23
N VAL A 104 -10.76 -14.90 3.02
CA VAL A 104 -9.37 -15.21 2.65
C VAL A 104 -9.33 -16.13 1.43
N GLN A 105 -10.20 -17.15 1.34
CA GLN A 105 -10.27 -18.04 0.18
C GLN A 105 -10.67 -17.32 -1.10
N LEU A 106 -11.63 -16.38 -1.03
CA LEU A 106 -11.99 -15.53 -2.17
C LEU A 106 -10.78 -14.72 -2.65
N ALA A 107 -10.04 -14.11 -1.72
CA ALA A 107 -8.84 -13.36 -2.07
C ALA A 107 -7.73 -14.26 -2.63
N ILE A 108 -7.52 -15.47 -2.09
CA ILE A 108 -6.56 -16.44 -2.65
C ILE A 108 -6.96 -16.84 -4.07
N LYS A 109 -8.25 -17.07 -4.32
CA LYS A 109 -8.75 -17.40 -5.66
C LYS A 109 -8.44 -16.26 -6.64
N GLU A 110 -8.74 -15.02 -6.26
CA GLU A 110 -8.43 -13.84 -7.07
C GLU A 110 -6.92 -13.71 -7.32
N MET A 111 -6.09 -13.91 -6.30
CA MET A 111 -4.62 -13.87 -6.44
C MET A 111 -4.10 -14.94 -7.40
N LYS A 112 -4.68 -16.15 -7.38
CA LYS A 112 -4.33 -17.22 -8.32
C LYS A 112 -4.73 -16.86 -9.75
N GLU A 113 -5.90 -16.27 -9.94
CA GLU A 113 -6.34 -15.77 -11.26
C GLU A 113 -5.34 -14.73 -11.80
N VAL A 114 -4.95 -13.76 -10.96
CA VAL A 114 -3.93 -12.75 -11.29
C VAL A 114 -2.58 -13.38 -11.60
N GLU A 115 -2.12 -14.34 -10.80
CA GLU A 115 -0.89 -15.07 -11.09
C GLU A 115 -1.00 -15.78 -12.45
N THR A 116 -2.11 -16.47 -12.74
CA THR A 116 -2.31 -17.17 -14.03
C THR A 116 -2.46 -16.24 -15.22
N GLU A 117 -3.07 -15.06 -15.06
CA GLU A 117 -3.12 -14.01 -16.07
C GLU A 117 -1.72 -13.41 -16.31
N ASN A 118 -0.90 -13.28 -15.25
CA ASN A 118 0.51 -12.88 -15.38
C ASN A 118 1.41 -14.01 -15.93
N PHE A 119 1.04 -15.28 -15.73
CA PHE A 119 1.72 -16.44 -16.33
C PHE A 119 1.31 -16.57 -17.80
N PHE A 120 1.99 -15.80 -18.64
CA PHE A 120 2.47 -16.21 -19.97
C PHE A 120 1.70 -17.38 -20.61
N ASN A 121 0.42 -17.18 -20.94
CA ASN A 121 -0.28 -18.12 -21.78
C ASN A 121 0.24 -17.93 -23.22
N ASN A 122 1.30 -18.70 -23.50
CA ASN A 122 1.64 -19.31 -24.77
C ASN A 122 1.55 -18.42 -26.04
N GLN A 123 2.75 -18.13 -26.56
CA GLN A 123 3.09 -17.82 -27.96
C GLN A 123 3.09 -16.34 -28.41
N ASN A 124 2.45 -15.39 -27.73
CA ASN A 124 2.55 -13.97 -28.10
C ASN A 124 2.98 -13.09 -26.91
N ARG A 125 4.22 -12.58 -26.94
CA ARG A 125 4.78 -11.63 -25.95
C ARG A 125 4.11 -10.24 -25.95
N LEU A 126 3.09 -10.02 -26.78
CA LEU A 126 2.43 -8.74 -27.08
C LEU A 126 1.51 -8.20 -25.96
N GLN A 127 1.54 -8.79 -24.76
CA GLN A 127 0.71 -8.35 -23.62
C GLN A 127 1.48 -8.35 -22.29
N ASP A 128 2.79 -8.54 -22.34
CA ASP A 128 3.64 -8.51 -21.15
C ASP A 128 4.21 -7.10 -20.97
N VAL A 129 3.79 -6.43 -19.89
CA VAL A 129 4.26 -5.09 -19.52
C VAL A 129 5.79 -5.01 -19.55
N LYS A 130 6.50 -6.05 -19.07
CA LYS A 130 7.97 -6.04 -19.07
C LYS A 130 8.54 -6.11 -20.47
N TYR A 131 7.94 -6.94 -21.33
CA TYR A 131 8.35 -7.07 -22.72
C TYR A 131 8.14 -5.76 -23.47
N ASP A 132 6.98 -5.13 -23.32
CA ASP A 132 6.66 -3.87 -23.97
C ASP A 132 7.56 -2.73 -23.47
N VAL A 133 7.82 -2.64 -22.16
CA VAL A 133 8.80 -1.69 -21.59
C VAL A 133 10.21 -1.95 -22.14
N GLN A 134 10.68 -3.20 -22.14
CA GLN A 134 12.02 -3.54 -22.62
C GLN A 134 12.17 -3.24 -24.12
N ARG A 135 11.15 -3.55 -24.92
CA ARG A 135 11.12 -3.30 -26.36
C ARG A 135 11.08 -1.81 -26.68
N THR A 136 10.31 -1.02 -25.95
CA THR A 136 10.22 0.44 -26.17
C THR A 136 11.50 1.15 -25.79
N ILE A 137 12.17 0.73 -24.72
CA ILE A 137 13.45 1.33 -24.31
C ILE A 137 14.55 1.05 -25.33
N ASP A 138 14.54 -0.16 -25.93
CA ASP A 138 15.48 -0.60 -26.97
C ASP A 138 16.96 -0.37 -26.60
N ARG A 139 17.31 -0.71 -25.35
CA ARG A 139 18.68 -0.65 -24.81
C ARG A 139 19.11 -2.03 -24.30
N PRO A 140 20.07 -2.72 -24.94
CA PRO A 140 20.52 -4.04 -24.51
C PRO A 140 21.22 -4.00 -23.14
N GLU A 141 21.79 -2.85 -22.77
CA GLU A 141 22.41 -2.63 -21.46
C GLU A 141 21.38 -2.43 -20.33
N TYR A 142 20.10 -2.25 -20.66
CA TYR A 142 19.03 -2.08 -19.67
C TYR A 142 18.29 -3.39 -19.44
N GLN A 143 18.05 -3.73 -18.18
CA GLN A 143 17.31 -4.93 -17.80
C GLN A 143 16.07 -4.56 -17.01
N VAL A 144 14.92 -5.04 -17.49
CA VAL A 144 13.60 -4.80 -16.89
C VAL A 144 13.20 -5.96 -15.97
N TYR A 145 12.92 -5.62 -14.72
CA TYR A 145 12.50 -6.55 -13.67
C TYR A 145 11.13 -6.15 -13.14
N SER A 146 10.29 -7.14 -12.85
CA SER A 146 9.06 -6.96 -12.07
C SER A 146 9.36 -7.25 -10.59
N PHE A 147 8.62 -6.59 -9.71
CA PHE A 147 8.64 -6.87 -8.28
C PHE A 147 7.30 -6.49 -7.63
N GLY A 148 7.21 -6.65 -6.31
CA GLY A 148 6.08 -6.16 -5.55
C GLY A 148 4.97 -7.19 -5.42
N SER A 149 3.75 -6.73 -5.18
CA SER A 149 2.69 -7.59 -4.68
C SER A 149 2.28 -8.70 -5.65
N ARG A 150 2.34 -8.46 -6.96
CA ARG A 150 2.04 -9.45 -8.00
C ARG A 150 3.08 -10.57 -8.00
N ASP A 151 4.37 -10.24 -8.03
CA ASP A 151 5.48 -11.20 -8.00
C ASP A 151 5.61 -11.94 -6.66
N GLN A 152 5.14 -11.34 -5.56
CA GLN A 152 5.03 -11.99 -4.25
C GLN A 152 3.90 -13.04 -4.19
N GLY A 153 2.93 -13.00 -5.13
CA GLY A 153 1.73 -13.83 -5.08
C GLY A 153 0.67 -13.32 -4.09
N LEU A 154 0.67 -12.01 -3.84
CA LEU A 154 -0.27 -11.28 -2.98
C LEU A 154 -1.04 -10.19 -3.74
N GLY A 155 -0.88 -10.11 -5.06
CA GLY A 155 -1.52 -9.14 -5.93
C GLY A 155 -2.98 -9.49 -6.19
N LEU A 156 -3.87 -8.53 -5.96
CA LEU A 156 -5.27 -8.57 -6.39
C LEU A 156 -5.40 -7.97 -7.80
N LYS A 157 -6.56 -8.10 -8.47
CA LYS A 157 -6.75 -7.66 -9.86
C LYS A 157 -6.38 -6.20 -10.10
N ASN A 158 -6.67 -5.34 -9.13
CA ASN A 158 -6.37 -3.91 -9.18
C ASN A 158 -5.03 -3.53 -8.52
N SER A 159 -4.16 -4.49 -8.21
CA SER A 159 -2.84 -4.19 -7.66
C SER A 159 -1.92 -3.70 -8.77
N ASP A 160 -1.12 -2.68 -8.46
CA ASP A 160 -0.17 -2.09 -9.40
C ASP A 160 0.91 -3.12 -9.81
N CYS A 161 1.53 -2.87 -10.96
CA CYS A 161 2.69 -3.59 -11.48
C CYS A 161 3.96 -2.76 -11.21
N ASP A 162 4.80 -3.20 -10.28
CA ASP A 162 6.02 -2.48 -9.94
C ASP A 162 7.19 -2.96 -10.81
N ILE A 163 7.89 -2.02 -11.44
CA ILE A 163 8.97 -2.29 -12.39
C ILE A 163 10.27 -1.62 -11.93
N PHE A 164 11.35 -2.39 -11.94
CA PHE A 164 12.70 -1.89 -11.76
C PHE A 164 13.47 -2.00 -13.07
N ILE A 165 14.09 -0.92 -13.49
CA ILE A 165 14.98 -0.90 -14.65
C ILE A 165 16.41 -0.75 -14.15
N ASP A 166 17.23 -1.77 -14.37
CA ASP A 166 18.68 -1.66 -14.21
C ASP A 166 19.26 -1.04 -15.48
N THR A 167 19.98 0.07 -15.34
CA THR A 167 20.57 0.87 -16.43
C THR A 167 22.10 0.91 -16.35
N GLY A 168 22.70 -0.16 -15.82
CA GLY A 168 24.15 -0.32 -15.75
C GLY A 168 24.63 -0.68 -14.35
N ASP A 169 24.28 -1.89 -13.91
CA ASP A 169 24.73 -2.55 -12.67
C ASP A 169 24.30 -1.86 -11.37
N MET A 170 23.12 -1.26 -11.41
CA MET A 170 22.41 -0.72 -10.25
C MET A 170 21.77 -1.80 -9.41
N TYR A 171 21.47 -2.97 -9.99
CA TYR A 171 20.96 -4.12 -9.26
C TYR A 171 21.91 -4.48 -8.12
N ASN A 172 23.18 -4.72 -8.44
CA ASN A 172 24.21 -5.04 -7.45
C ASN A 172 24.68 -3.81 -6.66
N GLY A 173 24.32 -2.61 -7.12
CA GLY A 173 24.78 -1.32 -6.60
C GLY A 173 26.28 -1.13 -6.72
N ASN A 174 26.85 -1.65 -7.81
CA ASN A 174 28.21 -1.27 -8.22
C ASN A 174 28.20 0.14 -8.82
N LYS A 175 27.06 0.56 -9.37
CA LYS A 175 26.73 1.95 -9.67
C LYS A 175 25.78 2.49 -8.61
N LEU A 176 26.21 3.51 -7.88
CA LEU A 176 25.36 4.27 -6.96
C LEU A 176 24.96 5.57 -7.64
N GLN A 177 23.66 5.85 -7.72
CA GLN A 177 23.16 7.08 -8.30
C GLN A 177 22.78 8.09 -7.21
N SER A 178 23.18 9.34 -7.39
CA SER A 178 22.59 10.46 -6.66
C SER A 178 21.10 10.57 -6.98
N LYS A 179 20.36 11.37 -6.20
CA LYS A 179 18.94 11.61 -6.48
C LYS A 179 18.77 12.33 -7.82
N GLU A 180 19.63 13.29 -8.11
CA GLU A 180 19.65 14.06 -9.36
C GLU A 180 19.90 13.16 -10.57
N GLU A 181 20.85 12.22 -10.47
CA GLU A 181 21.11 11.24 -11.52
C GLU A 181 19.90 10.32 -11.77
N GLN A 182 19.22 9.87 -10.70
CA GLN A 182 17.98 9.10 -10.80
C GLN A 182 16.87 9.92 -11.47
N GLU A 183 16.70 11.19 -11.10
CA GLU A 183 15.71 12.08 -11.71
C GLU A 183 15.97 12.30 -13.21
N ILE A 184 17.24 12.52 -13.60
CA ILE A 184 17.64 12.66 -15.01
C ILE A 184 17.33 11.37 -15.79
N LEU A 185 17.67 10.20 -15.23
CA LEU A 185 17.44 8.91 -15.87
C LEU A 185 15.96 8.62 -16.05
N ILE A 186 15.17 8.79 -14.98
CA ILE A 186 13.72 8.60 -15.01
C ILE A 186 13.08 9.58 -16.00
N LYS A 187 13.53 10.83 -16.06
CA LYS A 187 13.03 11.81 -17.03
C LYS A 187 13.35 11.42 -18.47
N LYS A 188 14.53 10.85 -18.74
CA LYS A 188 14.88 10.30 -20.05
C LYS A 188 13.95 9.15 -20.44
N LEU A 189 13.76 8.19 -19.53
CA LEU A 189 12.84 7.06 -19.75
C LEU A 189 11.40 7.53 -19.98
N PHE A 190 10.93 8.51 -19.19
CA PHE A 190 9.61 9.12 -19.37
C PHE A 190 9.44 9.68 -20.79
N ASN A 191 10.43 10.43 -21.30
CA ASN A 191 10.36 10.97 -22.65
C ASN A 191 10.33 9.88 -23.71
N ILE A 192 11.04 8.75 -23.52
CA ILE A 192 10.97 7.61 -24.44
C ILE A 192 9.56 7.01 -24.43
N LEU A 193 9.02 6.67 -23.26
CA LEU A 193 7.68 6.06 -23.13
C LEU A 193 6.58 6.98 -23.68
N LYS A 194 6.74 8.30 -23.54
CA LYS A 194 5.79 9.31 -24.00
C LYS A 194 5.56 9.28 -25.52
N GLU A 195 6.55 8.86 -26.30
CA GLU A 195 6.41 8.72 -27.76
C GLU A 195 5.58 7.48 -28.17
N HIS A 196 5.12 6.66 -27.21
CA HIS A 196 4.35 5.45 -27.44
C HIS A 196 3.01 5.44 -26.67
N PRO A 197 2.10 6.42 -26.90
CA PRO A 197 0.86 6.56 -26.14
C PRO A 197 -0.16 5.43 -26.36
N VAL A 198 -0.03 4.66 -27.45
CA VAL A 198 -0.88 3.48 -27.71
C VAL A 198 -0.57 2.33 -26.75
N THR A 199 0.62 2.34 -26.13
CA THR A 199 1.08 1.31 -25.19
C THR A 199 1.07 1.82 -23.75
N PHE A 200 1.50 3.07 -23.54
CA PHE A 200 1.63 3.70 -22.23
C PHE A 200 0.69 4.90 -22.12
N ASP A 201 -0.51 4.66 -21.60
CA ASP A 201 -1.52 5.70 -21.33
C ASP A 201 -1.35 6.26 -19.91
N GLU A 202 -2.01 7.38 -19.60
CA GLU A 202 -1.97 8.04 -18.28
C GLU A 202 -0.53 8.25 -17.72
N LEU A 203 0.44 8.50 -18.60
CA LEU A 203 1.86 8.58 -18.25
C LEU A 203 2.17 9.84 -17.42
N ILE A 204 2.70 9.66 -16.21
CA ILE A 204 3.00 10.72 -15.24
C ILE A 204 4.42 10.56 -14.70
N PHE A 205 5.18 11.65 -14.68
CA PHE A 205 6.49 11.72 -14.01
C PHE A 205 6.35 12.26 -12.58
N ILE A 206 6.90 11.54 -11.59
CA ILE A 206 6.85 11.91 -10.17
C ILE A 206 8.29 12.07 -9.62
N PRO A 207 8.88 13.29 -9.71
CA PRO A 207 10.26 13.54 -9.26
C PRO A 207 10.40 13.66 -7.74
N ASN A 208 9.40 14.24 -7.07
CA ASN A 208 9.54 14.73 -5.69
C ASN A 208 9.35 13.65 -4.60
N ALA A 209 9.14 12.40 -4.99
CA ALA A 209 9.08 11.29 -4.05
C ALA A 209 10.49 10.93 -3.52
N ARG A 210 10.55 10.08 -2.48
CA ARG A 210 11.83 9.54 -1.96
C ARG A 210 12.65 8.84 -3.05
N VAL A 211 11.96 8.26 -4.02
CA VAL A 211 12.52 7.63 -5.22
C VAL A 211 11.74 8.22 -6.40
N PRO A 212 12.39 8.87 -7.38
CA PRO A 212 11.72 9.32 -8.58
C PRO A 212 11.12 8.13 -9.33
N ILE A 213 9.87 8.25 -9.78
CA ILE A 213 9.18 7.18 -10.51
C ILE A 213 8.43 7.70 -11.73
N ILE A 214 8.12 6.79 -12.64
CA ILE A 214 7.14 6.98 -13.72
C ILE A 214 5.91 6.15 -13.35
N ARG A 215 4.72 6.73 -13.46
CA ARG A 215 3.46 6.00 -13.39
C ARG A 215 2.80 5.98 -14.76
N PHE A 216 2.21 4.87 -15.16
CA PHE A 216 1.42 4.77 -16.38
C PHE A 216 0.35 3.69 -16.27
N LYS A 217 -0.60 3.69 -17.20
CA LYS A 217 -1.54 2.61 -17.46
C LYS A 217 -1.10 1.89 -18.73
N HIS A 218 -0.86 0.59 -18.63
CA HIS A 218 -0.47 -0.23 -19.77
C HIS A 218 -1.71 -0.65 -20.56
N GLU A 219 -1.87 -0.17 -21.79
CA GLU A 219 -3.16 -0.24 -22.47
C GLU A 219 -3.67 -1.63 -22.76
N THR A 220 -2.79 -2.53 -23.17
CA THR A 220 -3.18 -3.91 -23.48
C THR A 220 -3.71 -4.65 -22.26
N THR A 221 -3.18 -4.34 -21.07
CA THR A 221 -3.50 -5.08 -19.82
C THR A 221 -4.43 -4.31 -18.87
N GLY A 222 -4.60 -3.01 -19.08
CA GLY A 222 -5.26 -2.10 -18.15
C GLY A 222 -4.51 -1.88 -16.81
N LEU A 223 -3.32 -2.45 -16.63
CA LEU A 223 -2.57 -2.39 -15.38
C LEU A 223 -1.95 -1.01 -15.16
N ARG A 224 -2.09 -0.50 -13.93
CA ARG A 224 -1.29 0.63 -13.46
C ARG A 224 0.09 0.14 -13.10
N CYS A 225 1.10 0.85 -13.55
CA CYS A 225 2.50 0.44 -13.45
C CYS A 225 3.35 1.58 -12.90
N ASP A 226 4.28 1.25 -12.00
CA ASP A 226 5.24 2.18 -11.42
C ASP A 226 6.67 1.74 -11.79
N ILE A 227 7.42 2.56 -12.55
CA ILE A 227 8.82 2.32 -12.90
C ILE A 227 9.75 3.09 -11.96
N SER A 228 10.76 2.40 -11.44
CA SER A 228 11.87 2.99 -10.69
C SER A 228 13.24 2.51 -11.19
N CYS A 229 14.29 3.29 -10.94
CA CYS A 229 15.67 2.99 -11.35
C CYS A 229 16.64 2.92 -10.17
N ARG A 230 16.15 2.66 -8.94
CA ARG A 230 16.98 2.86 -7.74
C ARG A 230 18.03 1.78 -7.52
N ASN A 231 17.62 0.54 -7.28
CA ASN A 231 18.47 -0.63 -7.08
C ASN A 231 17.65 -1.92 -6.98
N GLY A 232 18.35 -3.06 -6.93
CA GLY A 232 17.74 -4.40 -6.86
C GLY A 232 17.14 -4.82 -5.52
N ILE A 233 17.17 -3.98 -4.46
CA ILE A 233 16.65 -4.39 -3.13
C ILE A 233 15.18 -4.79 -3.20
N SER A 234 14.36 -4.08 -3.99
CA SER A 234 12.93 -4.37 -4.10
C SER A 234 12.65 -5.77 -4.66
N ILE A 235 13.55 -6.29 -5.51
CA ILE A 235 13.47 -7.62 -6.10
C ILE A 235 13.82 -8.67 -5.05
N GLU A 236 14.91 -8.46 -4.32
CA GLU A 236 15.31 -9.39 -3.25
C GLU A 236 14.30 -9.44 -2.11
N ASN A 237 13.73 -8.29 -1.72
CA ASN A 237 12.66 -8.27 -0.73
C ASN A 237 11.41 -9.01 -1.22
N THR A 238 11.10 -8.90 -2.51
CA THR A 238 10.00 -9.64 -3.14
C THR A 238 10.25 -11.14 -3.08
N PHE A 239 11.46 -11.60 -3.39
CA PHE A 239 11.84 -13.00 -3.26
C PHE A 239 11.81 -13.49 -1.81
N LEU A 240 12.37 -12.72 -0.88
CA LEU A 240 12.37 -13.04 0.55
C LEU A 240 10.94 -13.17 1.10
N ILE A 241 10.05 -12.25 0.73
CA ILE A 241 8.64 -12.31 1.12
C ILE A 241 8.00 -13.58 0.56
N ARG A 242 8.25 -13.91 -0.72
CA ARG A 242 7.74 -15.14 -1.33
C ARG A 242 8.20 -16.37 -0.56
N LYS A 243 9.47 -16.42 -0.15
CA LYS A 243 9.98 -17.50 0.71
C LYS A 243 9.24 -17.59 2.04
N TYR A 244 8.96 -16.48 2.71
CA TYR A 244 8.17 -16.51 3.94
C TYR A 244 6.74 -17.01 3.72
N LEU A 245 6.10 -16.64 2.60
CA LEU A 245 4.76 -17.11 2.25
C LEU A 245 4.75 -18.62 1.99
N ASP A 246 5.84 -19.17 1.46
CA ASP A 246 5.99 -20.60 1.16
C ASP A 246 6.47 -21.43 2.36
N MET A 247 7.00 -20.80 3.42
CA MET A 247 7.53 -21.50 4.61
C MET A 247 6.44 -22.18 5.44
N ASP A 248 5.30 -21.51 5.61
CA ASP A 248 4.17 -22.03 6.39
C ASP A 248 2.86 -21.49 5.82
N TRP A 249 1.90 -22.37 5.56
CA TRP A 249 0.63 -22.00 4.93
C TRP A 249 -0.12 -20.91 5.70
N ARG A 250 0.01 -20.86 7.04
CA ARG A 250 -0.65 -19.86 7.90
C ARG A 250 -0.17 -18.44 7.61
N VAL A 251 1.06 -18.29 7.14
CA VAL A 251 1.68 -16.98 6.87
C VAL A 251 0.91 -16.25 5.79
N LYS A 252 0.68 -16.91 4.64
CA LYS A 252 -0.10 -16.34 3.54
C LYS A 252 -1.52 -16.01 3.99
N TRP A 253 -2.15 -16.89 4.76
CA TRP A 253 -3.50 -16.69 5.29
C TRP A 253 -3.62 -15.47 6.19
N VAL A 254 -2.74 -15.34 7.19
CA VAL A 254 -2.78 -14.22 8.14
C VAL A 254 -2.45 -12.89 7.43
N ILE A 255 -1.47 -12.87 6.53
CA ILE A 255 -1.12 -11.67 5.75
C ILE A 255 -2.31 -11.22 4.90
N ILE A 256 -3.00 -12.15 4.24
CA ILE A 256 -4.19 -11.81 3.45
C ILE A 256 -5.30 -11.28 4.35
N ALA A 257 -5.56 -11.93 5.49
CA ALA A 257 -6.58 -11.49 6.43
C ALA A 257 -6.34 -10.05 6.93
N VAL A 258 -5.09 -9.75 7.34
CA VAL A 258 -4.68 -8.40 7.75
C VAL A 258 -4.77 -7.40 6.60
N LYS A 259 -4.37 -7.79 5.39
CA LYS A 259 -4.46 -6.91 4.20
C LYS A 259 -5.92 -6.57 3.87
N LEU A 260 -6.83 -7.53 3.92
CA LEU A 260 -8.26 -7.31 3.68
C LEU A 260 -8.86 -6.40 4.76
N TRP A 261 -8.60 -6.72 6.03
CA TRP A 261 -9.00 -5.88 7.17
C TRP A 261 -8.53 -4.43 7.00
N ALA A 262 -7.25 -4.24 6.71
CA ALA A 262 -6.68 -2.90 6.57
C ALA A 262 -7.24 -2.15 5.36
N LYS A 263 -7.52 -2.84 4.24
CA LYS A 263 -8.18 -2.24 3.08
C LYS A 263 -9.63 -1.84 3.39
N GLN A 264 -10.39 -2.71 4.04
CA GLN A 264 -11.79 -2.48 4.40
C GLN A 264 -11.98 -1.35 5.42
N ASN A 265 -10.95 -1.07 6.24
CA ASN A 265 -10.94 0.04 7.20
C ASN A 265 -10.17 1.27 6.68
N ASP A 266 -9.89 1.34 5.39
CA ASP A 266 -9.24 2.49 4.75
C ASP A 266 -7.88 2.85 5.40
N LEU A 267 -7.12 1.84 5.84
CA LEU A 267 -5.81 1.98 6.50
C LEU A 267 -4.61 1.90 5.55
N ILE A 268 -4.85 1.59 4.27
CA ILE A 268 -3.83 1.48 3.22
C ILE A 268 -3.99 2.62 2.22
N GLY A 269 -2.88 3.27 1.84
CA GLY A 269 -2.89 4.28 0.77
C GLY A 269 -2.04 5.52 1.09
N PHE A 270 -2.35 6.63 0.40
CA PHE A 270 -1.60 7.89 0.54
C PHE A 270 -1.65 8.43 1.98
N ASN A 271 -0.49 8.71 2.57
CA ASN A 271 -0.32 9.10 3.98
C ASN A 271 -0.87 8.09 5.02
N LYS A 272 -0.98 6.82 4.64
CA LYS A 272 -1.40 5.72 5.50
C LYS A 272 -0.34 4.61 5.45
N PHE A 273 -0.67 3.41 5.96
CA PHE A 273 0.25 2.29 5.81
C PHE A 273 0.38 1.87 4.35
N THR A 274 1.57 1.44 3.96
CA THR A 274 1.73 0.71 2.70
C THR A 274 1.38 -0.76 2.94
N SER A 275 0.90 -1.45 1.91
CA SER A 275 0.69 -2.90 1.97
C SER A 275 1.98 -3.63 2.38
N TYR A 276 3.14 -3.12 1.94
CA TYR A 276 4.46 -3.61 2.32
C TYR A 276 4.75 -3.45 3.83
N ALA A 277 4.42 -2.30 4.42
CA ALA A 277 4.63 -2.08 5.85
C ALA A 277 3.77 -3.02 6.69
N LEU A 278 2.48 -3.18 6.34
CA LEU A 278 1.58 -4.11 7.04
C LEU A 278 2.03 -5.57 6.91
N LEU A 279 2.54 -5.95 5.73
CA LEU A 279 3.12 -7.27 5.52
C LEU A 279 4.27 -7.53 6.49
N TRP A 280 5.21 -6.60 6.63
CA TRP A 280 6.34 -6.75 7.55
C TRP A 280 5.91 -6.73 9.02
N MET A 281 4.94 -5.90 9.40
CA MET A 281 4.37 -5.92 10.76
C MET A 281 3.73 -7.28 11.06
N THR A 282 3.02 -7.85 10.08
CA THR A 282 2.41 -9.18 10.21
C THR A 282 3.47 -10.28 10.33
N LEU A 283 4.48 -10.27 9.46
CA LEU A 283 5.61 -11.20 9.55
C LEU A 283 6.33 -11.10 10.89
N TYR A 284 6.55 -9.88 11.39
CA TYR A 284 7.17 -9.68 12.69
C TYR A 284 6.37 -10.34 13.81
N VAL A 285 5.05 -10.18 13.84
CA VAL A 285 4.17 -10.85 14.82
C VAL A 285 4.28 -12.37 14.69
N LEU A 286 4.30 -12.92 13.47
CA LEU A 286 4.47 -14.36 13.23
C LEU A 286 5.86 -14.86 13.66
N MET A 287 6.90 -14.03 13.56
CA MET A 287 8.24 -14.34 14.07
C MET A 287 8.27 -14.38 15.60
N GLN A 288 7.59 -13.45 16.27
CA GLN A 288 7.50 -13.45 17.74
C GLN A 288 6.67 -14.62 18.29
N ALA A 289 5.82 -15.22 17.45
CA ALA A 289 5.03 -16.40 17.77
C ALA A 289 5.71 -17.71 17.33
N ASP A 290 6.99 -17.68 16.94
CA ASP A 290 7.76 -18.83 16.46
C ASP A 290 7.11 -19.60 15.28
N ILE A 291 6.27 -18.93 14.48
CA ILE A 291 5.64 -19.50 13.29
C ILE A 291 6.60 -19.46 12.10
N VAL A 292 7.39 -18.40 12.00
CA VAL A 292 8.44 -18.25 10.98
C VAL A 292 9.74 -17.74 11.61
N ILE A 293 10.85 -18.12 11.00
CA ILE A 293 12.18 -17.77 11.49
C ILE A 293 12.52 -16.28 11.23
N PRO A 294 13.13 -15.55 12.18
CA PRO A 294 13.58 -14.18 11.94
C PRO A 294 14.62 -14.06 10.82
N VAL A 295 14.59 -12.93 10.09
CA VAL A 295 15.56 -12.65 9.01
C VAL A 295 17.00 -12.77 9.50
N ALA A 296 17.32 -12.26 10.70
CA ALA A 296 18.67 -12.34 11.26
C ALA A 296 19.15 -13.79 11.44
N HIS A 297 18.25 -14.71 11.82
CA HIS A 297 18.59 -16.12 11.98
C HIS A 297 18.72 -16.82 10.63
N LEU A 298 17.83 -16.50 9.68
CA LEU A 298 18.01 -16.93 8.30
C LEU A 298 19.42 -16.57 7.85
N GLN A 299 19.83 -15.30 8.04
CA GLN A 299 21.14 -14.76 7.64
C GLN A 299 22.31 -15.56 8.21
N GLN A 300 22.19 -16.09 9.42
CA GLN A 300 23.22 -16.94 10.03
C GLN A 300 23.25 -18.35 9.43
N LEU A 301 22.10 -18.90 9.03
CA LEU A 301 21.99 -20.23 8.45
C LEU A 301 22.45 -20.31 6.99
N TYR A 302 22.60 -19.17 6.31
CA TYR A 302 22.98 -19.14 4.90
C TYR A 302 24.44 -19.53 4.68
N LYS A 303 24.64 -20.61 3.91
CA LYS A 303 25.96 -21.14 3.53
C LYS A 303 26.33 -20.90 2.06
N GLY A 304 25.46 -20.24 1.29
CA GLY A 304 25.67 -19.98 -0.14
C GLY A 304 26.59 -18.78 -0.42
N PRO A 305 26.82 -18.46 -1.70
CA PRO A 305 27.62 -17.32 -2.10
C PRO A 305 26.91 -16.00 -1.76
N LYS A 306 27.59 -15.10 -1.04
CA LYS A 306 27.02 -13.78 -0.69
C LYS A 306 26.79 -12.95 -1.95
N LYS A 307 25.54 -12.54 -2.18
CA LYS A 307 25.17 -11.63 -3.26
C LYS A 307 25.34 -10.17 -2.79
N LYS A 308 25.92 -9.34 -3.66
CA LYS A 308 25.98 -7.89 -3.43
C LYS A 308 24.76 -7.26 -4.07
N VAL A 309 23.95 -6.53 -3.29
CA VAL A 309 22.75 -5.84 -3.79
C VAL A 309 22.75 -4.44 -3.21
N ALA A 310 22.52 -3.44 -4.08
CA ALA A 310 22.58 -2.02 -3.71
C ALA A 310 23.83 -1.61 -2.92
N GLY A 311 25.00 -2.14 -3.27
CA GLY A 311 26.27 -1.76 -2.65
C GLY A 311 26.54 -2.46 -1.31
N LYS A 312 25.55 -3.17 -0.74
CA LYS A 312 25.71 -3.94 0.50
C LYS A 312 25.86 -5.42 0.19
N ARG A 313 26.84 -6.08 0.83
CA ARG A 313 26.88 -7.55 0.88
C ARG A 313 25.80 -7.99 1.85
N ASN A 314 24.63 -8.33 1.31
CA ASN A 314 23.57 -8.92 2.10
C ASN A 314 23.68 -10.45 1.98
N ASN A 315 23.31 -11.17 3.03
CA ASN A 315 22.95 -12.58 2.87
C ASN A 315 21.56 -12.54 2.22
N VAL A 316 21.54 -12.56 0.89
CA VAL A 316 20.34 -12.46 0.08
C VAL A 316 19.77 -13.87 -0.09
N TYR A 317 18.49 -14.04 0.23
CA TYR A 317 17.74 -15.30 0.08
C TYR A 317 17.26 -15.46 -1.34
#